data_AF-A0A1A2T9R0-F1
#
_entry.id   AF-A0A1A2T9R0-F1
#
_cell.length_a   1.000
_cell.length_b   1.000
_cell.length_c   1.000
_cell.angle_alpha   90.00
_cell.angle_beta   90.00
_cell.angle_gamma   90.00
#
_symmetry.space_group_name_H-M   'P 1'
#
loop_
_entity.id
_entity.type
_entity.pdbx_description
1 polymer ?
#
loop_
_entity_poly.entity_id
_entity_poly.type
_entity_poly.pdbx_seq_one_letter_code
_entity_poly.pdbx_strand_id
1 'polypeptide(L)'
;MTKPIHTNKTVIVLGDRDTATRAAKLTEKAAEHGATITETHAFDMGEAASHHDLTDVEEVVTALRSAISTRTDIWVPFPMPDLCREQHVRRLSLVLQRHGLDLLLGRELAPCPTTGGYNEVDFALRSEVRAVDTLDHAAIASAGMVTLSEEIERALTEAAEQSPESPAGPTNEPADDADVPEKSFSTTEAAQFFGESVQWIYSGLREKLFTHLDGSAIEPIRVGTSGRRRFTMAVLRDMALSCYRRGIFSQDQLEEVLAKLSLAEIAQLAADLAAKETAAKAIRTTLSGKIVQAKDAGLSSYAIAKEAGLSQPRVMQIIKGSKEHA
;
A
#
# COMPACT_ATOMS: atom_id res chain seq x y z
N MET A 1 8.73 4.49 33.23
CA MET A 1 9.28 5.85 33.09
C MET A 1 9.48 6.13 31.62
N THR A 2 8.44 6.61 30.96
CA THR A 2 8.42 6.95 29.53
C THR A 2 8.82 8.42 29.38
N LYS A 3 9.84 8.68 28.54
CA LYS A 3 10.29 10.03 28.21
C LYS A 3 9.17 10.81 27.50
N PRO A 4 8.87 12.06 27.86
CA PRO A 4 7.97 12.89 27.08
C PRO A 4 8.76 13.44 25.89
N ILE A 5 8.41 13.01 24.68
CA ILE A 5 8.71 13.76 23.47
C ILE A 5 7.62 14.83 23.42
N HIS A 6 7.90 16.04 23.89
CA HIS A 6 7.00 17.18 23.72
C HIS A 6 7.06 17.64 22.27
N THR A 7 6.44 16.87 21.37
CA THR A 7 5.98 17.42 20.10
C THR A 7 4.83 18.36 20.43
N ASN A 8 5.09 19.66 20.36
CA ASN A 8 4.15 20.73 20.64
C ASN A 8 2.95 20.57 19.69
N LYS A 9 1.80 20.11 20.20
CA LYS A 9 0.63 19.76 19.39
C LYS A 9 -0.18 21.02 19.09
N THR A 10 -0.47 21.33 17.83
CA THR A 10 -1.36 22.45 17.51
C THR A 10 -2.82 22.00 17.51
N VAL A 11 -3.73 22.86 17.95
CA VAL A 11 -5.18 22.56 17.97
C VAL A 11 -6.00 23.77 17.55
N ILE A 12 -7.13 23.52 16.89
CA ILE A 12 -8.15 24.52 16.57
C ILE A 12 -9.28 24.39 17.58
N VAL A 13 -9.66 25.46 18.26
CA VAL A 13 -10.81 25.45 19.17
C VAL A 13 -12.09 25.69 18.41
N LEU A 14 -13.10 24.87 18.67
CA LEU A 14 -14.46 25.03 18.18
C LEU A 14 -15.44 25.00 19.37
N GLY A 15 -16.33 25.98 19.44
CA GLY A 15 -17.37 26.05 20.46
C GLY A 15 -18.30 27.24 20.26
N ASP A 16 -19.15 27.52 21.23
CA ASP A 16 -19.99 28.71 21.20
C ASP A 16 -19.21 29.98 21.63
N ARG A 17 -19.89 31.13 21.62
CA ARG A 17 -19.31 32.39 22.07
C ARG A 17 -18.89 32.39 23.55
N ASP A 18 -19.55 31.64 24.44
CA ASP A 18 -19.10 31.53 25.84
C ASP A 18 -17.76 30.79 25.92
N THR A 19 -17.59 29.73 25.13
CA THR A 19 -16.31 29.03 24.98
C THR A 19 -15.21 29.97 24.49
N ALA A 20 -15.49 30.82 23.50
CA ALA A 20 -14.55 31.83 23.02
C ALA A 20 -14.17 32.89 24.07
N THR A 21 -15.12 33.32 24.92
CA THR A 21 -14.80 34.27 26.01
C THR A 21 -13.79 33.70 27.03
N ARG A 22 -13.66 32.37 27.10
CA ARG A 22 -12.76 31.66 28.01
C ARG A 22 -11.39 31.37 27.39
N ALA A 23 -11.07 31.97 26.24
CA ALA A 23 -9.84 31.73 25.47
C ALA A 23 -8.54 31.76 26.32
N ALA A 24 -8.41 32.71 27.26
CA ALA A 24 -7.23 32.79 28.12
C ALA A 24 -7.05 31.53 28.98
N LYS A 25 -8.13 31.03 29.59
CA LYS A 25 -8.10 29.79 30.39
C LYS A 25 -7.91 28.55 29.53
N LEU A 26 -8.47 28.55 28.31
CA LEU A 26 -8.28 27.45 27.37
C LEU A 26 -6.83 27.39 26.87
N THR A 27 -6.18 28.54 26.68
CA THR A 27 -4.77 28.62 26.29
C THR A 27 -3.87 28.04 27.36
N GLU A 28 -4.09 28.38 28.63
CA GLU A 28 -3.39 27.78 29.77
C GLU A 28 -3.61 26.26 29.81
N LYS A 29 -4.85 25.81 29.65
CA LYS A 29 -5.21 24.38 29.66
C LYS A 29 -4.60 23.60 28.50
N ALA A 30 -4.55 24.19 27.31
CA ALA A 30 -3.86 23.60 26.17
C ALA A 30 -2.36 23.47 26.46
N ALA A 31 -1.74 24.51 27.01
CA ALA A 31 -0.32 24.50 27.35
C ALA A 31 0.03 23.45 28.42
N GLU A 32 -0.84 23.23 29.42
CA GLU A 32 -0.72 22.12 30.39
C GLU A 32 -0.60 20.74 29.72
N HIS A 33 -1.27 20.57 28.58
CA HIS A 33 -1.27 19.33 27.79
C HIS A 33 -0.24 19.33 26.66
N GLY A 34 0.67 20.31 26.63
CA GLY A 34 1.66 20.45 25.56
C GLY A 34 1.05 20.80 24.20
N ALA A 35 -0.11 21.46 24.20
CA ALA A 35 -0.80 21.92 23.01
C ALA A 35 -0.83 23.45 22.90
N THR A 36 -0.87 23.96 21.67
CA THR A 36 -1.01 25.40 21.37
C THR A 36 -2.24 25.63 20.50
N ILE A 37 -3.09 26.57 20.91
CA ILE A 37 -4.26 26.96 20.12
C ILE A 37 -3.81 27.85 18.96
N THR A 38 -4.11 27.45 17.73
CA THR A 38 -3.79 28.25 16.53
C THR A 38 -4.96 29.14 16.11
N GLU A 39 -6.17 28.62 16.19
CA GLU A 39 -7.40 29.30 15.78
C GLU A 39 -8.53 28.98 16.75
N THR A 40 -9.50 29.89 16.83
CA THR A 40 -10.74 29.71 17.59
C THR A 40 -11.91 30.10 16.69
N HIS A 41 -12.78 29.14 16.39
CA HIS A 41 -14.01 29.35 15.63
C HIS A 41 -15.20 29.28 16.59
N ALA A 42 -16.07 30.27 16.54
CA ALA A 42 -17.09 30.48 17.56
C ALA A 42 -18.44 30.86 16.98
N PHE A 43 -19.45 30.02 17.20
CA PHE A 43 -20.83 30.22 16.75
C PHE A 43 -21.72 30.78 17.87
N ASP A 44 -22.92 31.25 17.52
CA ASP A 44 -23.87 31.78 18.48
C ASP A 44 -24.36 30.72 19.47
N MET A 45 -24.60 31.13 20.72
CA MET A 45 -25.07 30.22 21.76
C MET A 45 -26.39 29.56 21.35
N GLY A 46 -26.40 28.23 21.25
CA GLY A 46 -27.56 27.44 20.83
C GLY A 46 -27.75 27.33 19.30
N GLU A 47 -26.90 27.96 18.49
CA GLU A 47 -26.98 27.88 17.01
C GLU A 47 -26.79 26.45 16.50
N ALA A 48 -25.83 25.72 17.06
CA ALA A 48 -25.66 24.30 16.77
C ALA A 48 -26.87 23.47 17.21
N ALA A 49 -27.64 23.90 18.21
CA ALA A 49 -28.83 23.17 18.67
C ALA A 49 -30.06 23.42 17.79
N SER A 50 -30.14 24.60 17.16
CA SER A 50 -31.25 25.00 16.28
C SER A 50 -31.18 24.35 14.90
N HIS A 51 -30.01 23.83 14.50
CA HIS A 51 -29.82 23.14 13.23
C HIS A 51 -29.80 21.61 13.41
N HIS A 52 -30.38 20.89 12.45
CA HIS A 52 -30.24 19.44 12.36
C HIS A 52 -28.99 19.02 11.59
N ASP A 53 -28.49 19.89 10.72
CA ASP A 53 -27.26 19.70 9.96
C ASP A 53 -26.20 20.72 10.42
N LEU A 54 -24.97 20.26 10.62
CA LEU A 54 -23.87 21.13 11.01
C LEU A 54 -23.31 21.93 9.84
N THR A 55 -23.65 21.55 8.60
CA THR A 55 -23.29 22.34 7.41
C THR A 55 -23.92 23.72 7.40
N ASP A 56 -25.02 23.91 8.13
CA ASP A 56 -25.71 25.18 8.25
C ASP A 56 -25.03 26.14 9.24
N VAL A 57 -24.06 25.64 10.02
CA VAL A 57 -23.27 26.44 10.97
C VAL A 57 -21.93 26.77 10.31
N GLU A 58 -21.82 27.98 9.76
CA GLU A 58 -20.67 28.42 8.95
C GLU A 58 -19.32 28.28 9.68
N GLU A 59 -19.31 28.55 10.99
CA GLU A 59 -18.11 28.44 11.84
C GLU A 59 -17.63 26.99 11.96
N VAL A 60 -18.54 26.01 11.97
CA VAL A 60 -18.20 24.59 11.99
C VAL A 60 -17.56 24.18 10.66
N VAL A 61 -18.13 24.63 9.54
CA VAL A 61 -17.60 24.37 8.20
C VAL A 61 -16.22 25.04 8.02
N THR A 62 -16.06 26.27 8.53
CA THR A 62 -14.81 27.01 8.49
C THR A 62 -13.73 26.33 9.33
N ALA A 63 -14.07 25.88 10.54
CA ALA A 63 -13.16 25.12 11.40
C ALA A 63 -12.72 23.81 10.73
N LEU A 64 -13.66 23.05 10.14
CA LEU A 64 -13.36 21.82 9.40
C LEU A 64 -12.44 22.09 8.21
N ARG A 65 -12.73 23.12 7.42
CA ARG A 65 -11.88 23.52 6.29
C ARG A 65 -10.46 23.85 6.75
N SER A 66 -10.33 24.63 7.83
CA SER A 66 -9.03 25.01 8.38
C SER A 66 -8.27 23.79 8.90
N ALA A 67 -8.92 22.92 9.66
CA ALA A 67 -8.37 21.67 10.19
C ALA A 67 -7.83 20.77 9.08
N ILE A 68 -8.62 20.53 8.02
CA ILE A 68 -8.22 19.69 6.88
C ILE A 68 -7.05 20.33 6.12
N SER A 69 -7.08 21.64 5.91
CA SER A 69 -6.05 22.35 5.14
C SER A 69 -4.71 22.41 5.88
N THR A 70 -4.75 22.59 7.21
CA THR A 70 -3.55 22.73 8.06
C THR A 70 -3.10 21.42 8.70
N ARG A 71 -3.87 20.33 8.53
CA ARG A 71 -3.70 19.06 9.23
C ARG A 71 -3.66 19.23 10.76
N THR A 72 -4.57 20.03 11.29
CA THR A 72 -4.66 20.35 12.71
C THR A 72 -5.92 19.73 13.32
N ASP A 73 -5.78 19.13 14.50
CA ASP A 73 -6.92 18.55 15.22
C ASP A 73 -7.88 19.64 15.73
N ILE A 74 -9.17 19.29 15.81
CA ILE A 74 -10.19 20.18 16.39
C ILE A 74 -10.40 19.81 17.85
N TRP A 75 -10.34 20.80 18.74
CA TRP A 75 -10.64 20.68 20.14
C TRP A 75 -11.98 21.34 20.48
N VAL A 76 -12.88 20.55 21.08
CA VAL A 76 -14.17 21.00 21.62
C VAL A 76 -14.15 20.85 23.14
N PRO A 77 -13.86 21.92 23.90
CA PRO A 77 -13.70 21.84 25.35
C PRO A 77 -15.02 21.55 26.09
N PHE A 78 -16.16 21.95 25.50
CA PHE A 78 -17.49 21.81 26.09
C PHE A 78 -18.49 21.20 25.09
N PRO A 79 -18.32 19.93 24.68
CA PRO A 79 -19.06 19.36 23.56
C PRO A 79 -20.58 19.32 23.75
N MET A 80 -21.05 19.09 24.98
CA MET A 80 -22.49 19.07 25.25
C MET A 80 -23.09 20.48 25.31
N PRO A 81 -22.51 21.46 26.04
CA PRO A 81 -22.96 22.85 25.96
C PRO A 81 -22.90 23.43 24.54
N ASP A 82 -21.79 23.21 23.82
CA ASP A 82 -21.54 23.84 22.52
C ASP A 82 -22.40 23.19 21.41
N LEU A 83 -22.31 21.87 21.25
CA LEU A 83 -22.94 21.17 20.11
C LEU A 83 -24.34 20.63 20.42
N CYS A 84 -24.72 20.60 21.71
CA CYS A 84 -26.04 20.24 22.25
C CYS A 84 -26.56 18.82 21.94
N ARG A 85 -25.98 18.11 20.96
CA ARG A 85 -26.40 16.79 20.51
C ARG A 85 -25.20 15.90 20.28
N GLU A 86 -25.26 14.67 20.77
CA GLU A 86 -24.22 13.68 20.52
C GLU A 86 -24.04 13.40 19.02
N GLN A 87 -25.13 13.48 18.24
CA GLN A 87 -25.12 13.33 16.78
C GLN A 87 -24.16 14.30 16.08
N HIS A 88 -24.06 15.53 16.58
CA HIS A 88 -23.18 16.56 16.03
C HIS A 88 -21.72 16.23 16.30
N VAL A 89 -21.39 15.85 17.54
CA VAL A 89 -20.06 15.35 17.92
C VAL A 89 -19.64 14.15 17.06
N ARG A 90 -20.57 13.22 16.82
CA ARG A 90 -20.34 12.01 16.01
C ARG A 90 -20.01 12.36 14.55
N ARG A 91 -20.79 13.23 13.92
CA ARG A 91 -20.56 13.65 12.53
C ARG A 91 -19.22 14.36 12.36
N LEU A 92 -18.91 15.31 13.26
CA LEU A 92 -17.60 15.98 13.29
C LEU A 92 -16.44 14.98 13.41
N SER A 93 -16.56 14.03 14.35
CA SER A 93 -15.56 12.98 14.56
C SER A 93 -15.34 12.12 13.30
N LEU A 94 -16.40 11.74 12.59
CA LEU A 94 -16.28 10.93 11.37
C LEU A 94 -15.59 11.68 10.23
N VAL A 95 -15.95 12.95 10.02
CA VAL A 95 -15.33 13.79 8.99
C VAL A 95 -13.83 13.93 9.27
N LEU A 96 -13.45 14.26 10.50
CA LEU A 96 -12.04 14.42 10.86
C LEU A 96 -11.25 13.12 10.71
N GLN A 97 -11.81 11.98 11.14
CA GLN A 97 -11.18 10.67 11.00
C GLN A 97 -10.93 10.30 9.54
N ARG A 98 -11.85 10.62 8.62
CA ARG A 98 -11.66 10.43 7.17
C ARG A 98 -10.45 11.20 6.63
N HIS A 99 -10.06 12.29 7.28
CA HIS A 99 -8.88 13.08 6.93
C HIS A 99 -7.65 12.76 7.78
N GLY A 100 -7.70 11.72 8.62
CA GLY A 100 -6.62 11.34 9.53
C GLY A 100 -6.39 12.33 10.66
N LEU A 101 -7.44 13.06 11.06
CA LEU A 101 -7.45 14.03 12.14
C LEU A 101 -8.30 13.55 13.31
N ASP A 102 -7.99 14.03 14.51
CA ASP A 102 -8.74 13.73 15.72
C ASP A 102 -9.68 14.87 16.11
N LEU A 103 -10.82 14.49 16.65
CA LEU A 103 -11.68 15.38 17.44
C LEU A 103 -11.31 15.22 18.91
N LEU A 104 -10.79 16.26 19.55
CA LEU A 104 -10.42 16.27 20.96
C LEU A 104 -11.60 16.81 21.78
N LEU A 105 -11.96 16.13 22.86
CA LEU A 105 -13.16 16.41 23.65
C LEU A 105 -12.79 16.74 25.09
N GLY A 106 -13.55 17.67 25.66
CA GLY A 106 -13.45 18.02 27.07
C GLY A 106 -12.18 18.81 27.40
N ARG A 107 -12.01 19.16 28.68
CA ARG A 107 -10.90 20.02 29.13
C ARG A 107 -9.53 19.34 29.10
N GLU A 108 -9.51 18.02 29.02
CA GLU A 108 -8.29 17.20 29.05
C GLU A 108 -7.80 16.81 27.64
N LEU A 109 -8.38 17.42 26.59
CA LEU A 109 -8.05 17.14 25.19
C LEU A 109 -8.11 15.63 24.87
N ALA A 110 -9.09 14.93 25.44
CA ALA A 110 -9.21 13.50 25.26
C ALA A 110 -9.66 13.19 23.82
N PRO A 111 -8.98 12.29 23.08
CA PRO A 111 -9.41 11.95 21.74
C PRO A 111 -10.82 11.35 21.76
N CYS A 112 -11.66 11.78 20.83
CA CYS A 112 -12.99 11.24 20.64
C CYS A 112 -12.85 9.75 20.31
N PRO A 113 -13.60 8.86 21.00
CA PRO A 113 -13.51 7.44 20.78
C PRO A 113 -13.61 7.09 19.29
N THR A 114 -12.58 6.40 18.79
CA THR A 114 -12.56 5.83 17.45
C THR A 114 -13.18 4.44 17.45
N THR A 115 -13.33 3.78 18.59
CA THR A 115 -13.99 2.48 18.69
C THR A 115 -15.04 2.50 19.79
N GLY A 116 -16.19 1.90 19.52
CA GLY A 116 -17.38 2.04 20.36
C GLY A 116 -18.20 3.29 20.01
N GLY A 117 -19.47 3.23 20.36
CA GLY A 117 -20.37 4.38 20.39
C GLY A 117 -20.96 4.53 21.79
N TYR A 118 -21.57 5.69 22.09
CA TYR A 118 -22.27 5.87 23.37
C TYR A 118 -23.46 4.91 23.53
N ASN A 119 -23.92 4.30 22.42
CA ASN A 119 -24.87 3.20 22.38
C ASN A 119 -24.57 2.23 21.21
N GLU A 120 -25.20 1.05 21.19
CA GLU A 120 -24.98 0.00 20.18
C GLU A 120 -25.33 0.43 18.75
N VAL A 121 -26.37 1.26 18.60
CA VAL A 121 -26.79 1.80 17.29
C VAL A 121 -25.72 2.71 16.71
N ASP A 122 -25.08 3.53 17.55
CA ASP A 122 -23.96 4.39 17.17
C ASP A 122 -22.75 3.58 16.72
N PHE A 123 -22.44 2.50 17.44
CA PHE A 123 -21.36 1.61 17.06
C PHE A 123 -21.63 0.95 15.70
N ALA A 124 -22.84 0.44 15.48
CA ALA A 124 -23.24 -0.16 14.22
C ALA A 124 -23.15 0.83 13.04
N LEU A 125 -23.67 2.05 13.22
CA LEU A 125 -23.58 3.12 12.21
C LEU A 125 -22.14 3.50 11.88
N ARG A 126 -21.28 3.68 12.88
CA ARG A 126 -19.86 4.01 12.65
C ARG A 126 -19.11 2.87 11.97
N SER A 127 -19.42 1.62 12.34
CA SER A 127 -18.84 0.44 11.68
C SER A 127 -19.26 0.37 10.22
N GLU A 128 -20.54 0.62 9.92
CA GLU A 128 -21.06 0.59 8.56
C GLU A 128 -20.44 1.69 7.69
N VAL A 129 -20.39 2.94 8.18
CA VAL A 129 -19.75 4.05 7.45
C VAL A 129 -18.30 3.74 7.11
N ARG A 130 -17.56 3.13 8.05
CA ARG A 130 -16.17 2.71 7.79
C ARG A 130 -16.06 1.59 6.78
N ALA A 131 -16.97 0.61 6.84
CA ALA A 131 -17.00 -0.47 5.87
C ALA A 131 -17.26 0.09 4.46
N VAL A 132 -18.18 1.04 4.34
CA VAL A 132 -18.46 1.77 3.09
C VAL A 132 -17.25 2.57 2.62
N ASP A 133 -16.60 3.34 3.51
CA ASP A 133 -15.39 4.09 3.16
C ASP A 133 -14.25 3.16 2.71
N THR A 134 -14.08 2.01 3.37
CA THR A 134 -13.08 1.00 2.99
C THR A 134 -13.37 0.44 1.60
N LEU A 135 -14.65 0.16 1.32
CA LEU A 135 -15.09 -0.32 0.00
C LEU A 135 -14.85 0.74 -1.09
N ASP A 136 -15.17 2.01 -0.81
CA ASP A 136 -14.93 3.14 -1.72
C ASP A 136 -13.45 3.32 -2.03
N HIS A 137 -12.60 3.31 -1.00
CA HIS A 137 -11.14 3.38 -1.20
C HIS A 137 -10.61 2.18 -1.99
N ALA A 138 -11.11 0.97 -1.73
CA ALA A 138 -10.72 -0.21 -2.49
C ALA A 138 -11.18 -0.13 -3.96
N ALA A 139 -12.38 0.39 -4.21
CA ALA A 139 -12.90 0.59 -5.56
C ALA A 139 -12.08 1.64 -6.33
N ILE A 140 -11.77 2.78 -5.70
CA ILE A 140 -10.92 3.83 -6.29
C ILE A 140 -9.51 3.30 -6.55
N ALA A 141 -8.92 2.55 -5.61
CA ALA A 141 -7.60 1.94 -5.78
C ALA A 141 -7.60 0.93 -6.93
N SER A 142 -8.63 0.09 -7.03
CA SER A 142 -8.77 -0.88 -8.12
C SER A 142 -8.93 -0.18 -9.48
N ALA A 143 -9.76 0.86 -9.56
CA ALA A 143 -9.91 1.65 -10.78
C ALA A 143 -8.58 2.33 -11.18
N GLY A 144 -7.88 2.92 -10.21
CA GLY A 144 -6.57 3.54 -10.42
C GLY A 144 -5.51 2.54 -10.91
N MET A 145 -5.50 1.32 -10.36
CA MET A 145 -4.62 0.24 -10.83
C MET A 145 -4.91 -0.14 -12.28
N VAL A 146 -6.18 -0.27 -12.67
CA VAL A 146 -6.56 -0.56 -14.07
C VAL A 146 -6.07 0.54 -14.99
N THR A 147 -6.33 1.81 -14.66
CA THR A 147 -5.87 2.93 -15.48
C THR A 147 -4.35 2.99 -15.58
N LEU A 148 -3.64 2.75 -14.48
CA LEU A 148 -2.17 2.76 -14.48
C LEU A 148 -1.61 1.60 -15.31
N SER A 149 -2.19 0.40 -15.21
CA SER A 149 -1.81 -0.75 -16.02
C SER A 149 -2.03 -0.48 -17.51
N GLU A 150 -3.16 0.11 -17.91
CA GLU A 150 -3.42 0.50 -19.30
C GLU A 150 -2.41 1.55 -19.79
N GLU A 151 -2.05 2.53 -18.97
CA GLU A 151 -1.03 3.52 -19.31
C GLU A 151 0.37 2.90 -19.43
N ILE A 152 0.71 1.93 -18.57
CA ILE A 152 1.96 1.17 -18.65
C ILE A 152 2.01 0.34 -19.92
N GLU A 153 0.95 -0.42 -20.24
CA GLU A 153 0.90 -1.22 -21.46
C GLU A 153 0.97 -0.35 -22.72
N ARG A 154 0.30 0.81 -22.72
CA ARG A 154 0.42 1.79 -23.79
C ARG A 154 1.87 2.30 -23.92
N ALA A 155 2.49 2.70 -22.81
CA ALA A 155 3.88 3.18 -22.80
C ALA A 155 4.88 2.09 -23.22
N LEU A 156 4.65 0.83 -22.83
CA LEU A 156 5.47 -0.32 -23.23
C LEU A 156 5.29 -0.63 -24.73
N THR A 157 4.07 -0.53 -25.25
CA THR A 157 3.77 -0.70 -26.68
C THR A 157 4.44 0.40 -27.49
N GLU A 158 4.29 1.67 -27.08
CA GLU A 158 4.98 2.80 -27.71
C GLU A 158 6.52 2.67 -27.67
N ALA A 159 7.07 2.19 -26.54
CA ALA A 159 8.51 1.94 -26.41
C ALA A 159 9.00 0.76 -27.27
N ALA A 160 8.14 -0.25 -27.47
CA ALA A 160 8.41 -1.38 -28.36
C ALA A 160 8.37 -0.94 -29.85
N GLU A 161 7.42 -0.09 -30.22
CA GLU A 161 7.31 0.49 -31.57
C GLU A 161 8.45 1.48 -31.89
N GLN A 162 8.98 2.16 -30.87
CA GLN A 162 10.14 3.06 -31.01
C GLN A 162 11.49 2.32 -30.97
N SER A 163 11.51 1.03 -30.63
CA SER A 163 12.72 0.21 -30.77
C SER A 163 12.86 -0.27 -32.22
N PRO A 164 14.02 -0.06 -32.89
CA PRO A 164 14.19 -0.49 -34.28
C PRO A 164 14.05 -2.01 -34.38
N GLU A 165 13.02 -2.40 -35.11
CA GLU A 165 12.60 -3.77 -35.40
C GLU A 165 13.78 -4.60 -35.94
N SER A 166 14.18 -5.61 -35.16
CA SER A 166 15.18 -6.58 -35.59
C SER A 166 14.45 -7.80 -36.16
N PRO A 167 14.78 -8.31 -37.38
CA PRO A 167 13.85 -9.16 -38.11
C PRO A 167 13.52 -10.47 -37.40
N ALA A 168 12.22 -10.77 -37.37
CA ALA A 168 11.62 -12.01 -36.92
C ALA A 168 12.14 -13.25 -37.68
N GLY A 169 12.41 -14.32 -36.94
CA GLY A 169 12.51 -15.69 -37.46
C GLY A 169 11.20 -16.45 -37.20
N PRO A 170 10.90 -17.51 -37.97
CA PRO A 170 9.55 -18.03 -38.12
C PRO A 170 9.07 -18.84 -36.92
N THR A 171 7.78 -18.68 -36.67
CA THR A 171 6.91 -19.34 -35.72
C THR A 171 6.89 -20.86 -35.92
N ASN A 172 7.14 -21.61 -34.84
CA ASN A 172 6.66 -22.96 -34.65
C ASN A 172 6.17 -23.05 -33.19
N GLU A 173 4.86 -23.12 -33.03
CA GLU A 173 4.19 -23.78 -31.89
C GLU A 173 3.67 -25.13 -32.41
N PRO A 174 3.55 -26.19 -31.59
CA PRO A 174 2.90 -26.11 -30.27
C PRO A 174 3.51 -27.00 -29.15
N ALA A 175 2.94 -26.86 -27.96
CA ALA A 175 3.21 -27.54 -26.67
C ALA A 175 4.44 -26.99 -25.92
N ASP A 176 4.40 -26.65 -24.64
CA ASP A 176 3.65 -27.22 -23.52
C ASP A 176 3.54 -26.13 -22.43
N ASP A 177 2.37 -25.98 -21.80
CA ASP A 177 2.19 -25.19 -20.57
C ASP A 177 3.07 -25.80 -19.46
N ALA A 178 4.31 -25.34 -19.35
CA ALA A 178 5.23 -25.76 -18.29
C ALA A 178 5.53 -24.59 -17.35
N ASP A 179 4.64 -24.45 -16.36
CA ASP A 179 4.98 -24.19 -14.97
C ASP A 179 6.02 -23.07 -14.76
N VAL A 180 5.58 -21.81 -14.78
CA VAL A 180 6.36 -20.73 -14.15
C VAL A 180 6.47 -21.12 -12.68
N PRO A 181 7.68 -21.45 -12.15
CA PRO A 181 7.80 -21.88 -10.78
C PRO A 181 7.53 -20.66 -9.89
N GLU A 182 6.29 -20.49 -9.44
CA GLU A 182 5.98 -19.50 -8.41
C GLU A 182 6.91 -19.76 -7.23
N LYS A 183 7.74 -18.76 -6.93
CA LYS A 183 8.77 -18.91 -5.91
C LYS A 183 8.11 -19.23 -4.58
N SER A 184 8.52 -20.37 -4.03
CA SER A 184 7.89 -20.95 -2.86
C SER A 184 8.79 -20.84 -1.63
N PHE A 185 8.23 -20.36 -0.52
CA PHE A 185 8.90 -20.14 0.75
C PHE A 185 8.75 -21.36 1.66
N SER A 186 9.79 -21.66 2.43
CA SER A 186 9.74 -22.63 3.52
C SER A 186 8.88 -22.14 4.69
N THR A 187 8.47 -23.06 5.57
CA THR A 187 7.80 -22.70 6.83
C THR A 187 8.66 -21.76 7.70
N THR A 188 9.98 -21.88 7.64
CA THR A 188 10.90 -21.01 8.39
C THR A 188 10.88 -19.58 7.87
N GLU A 189 10.96 -19.41 6.55
CA GLU A 189 10.86 -18.09 5.91
C GLU A 189 9.47 -17.49 6.11
N ALA A 190 8.42 -18.29 5.98
CA ALA A 190 7.05 -17.88 6.30
C ALA A 190 6.98 -17.30 7.72
N ALA A 191 7.48 -18.03 8.73
CA ALA A 191 7.47 -17.61 10.12
C ALA A 191 8.22 -16.29 10.35
N GLN A 192 9.33 -16.07 9.65
CA GLN A 192 10.09 -14.82 9.71
C GLN A 192 9.29 -13.62 9.22
N PHE A 193 8.49 -13.76 8.16
CA PHE A 193 7.62 -12.68 7.69
C PHE A 193 6.61 -12.25 8.75
N PHE A 194 6.03 -13.22 9.46
CA PHE A 194 5.04 -12.97 10.52
C PHE A 194 5.66 -12.52 11.85
N GLY A 195 6.99 -12.57 12.01
CA GLY A 195 7.64 -12.34 13.30
C GLY A 195 7.29 -13.40 14.35
N GLU A 196 6.83 -14.57 13.90
CA GLU A 196 6.28 -15.64 14.74
C GLU A 196 7.17 -16.89 14.70
N SER A 197 6.86 -17.84 15.59
CA SER A 197 7.57 -19.13 15.59
C SER A 197 7.09 -20.07 14.47
N VAL A 198 7.98 -20.96 14.00
CA VAL A 198 7.59 -22.05 13.06
C VAL A 198 6.46 -22.91 13.64
N GLN A 199 6.44 -23.07 14.97
CA GLN A 199 5.42 -23.83 15.67
C GLN A 199 4.06 -23.14 15.68
N TRP A 200 4.04 -21.80 15.70
CA TRP A 200 2.82 -21.01 15.53
C TRP A 200 2.18 -21.28 14.16
N ILE A 201 2.98 -21.32 13.07
CA ILE A 201 2.46 -21.69 11.75
C ILE A 201 1.90 -23.11 11.74
N TYR A 202 2.57 -24.07 12.40
CA TYR A 202 2.05 -25.43 12.50
C TYR A 202 0.75 -25.52 13.30
N SER A 203 0.61 -24.77 14.40
CA SER A 203 -0.64 -24.71 15.17
C SER A 203 -1.72 -24.09 14.32
N GLY A 204 -1.45 -22.96 13.65
CA GLY A 204 -2.43 -22.27 12.84
C GLY A 204 -2.93 -23.05 11.64
N LEU A 205 -2.07 -23.83 10.98
CA LEU A 205 -2.51 -24.73 9.92
C LEU A 205 -3.34 -25.90 10.47
N ARG A 206 -2.99 -26.43 11.65
CA ARG A 206 -3.71 -27.55 12.28
C ARG A 206 -5.09 -27.12 12.79
N GLU A 207 -5.17 -25.94 13.37
CA GLU A 207 -6.39 -25.34 13.95
C GLU A 207 -7.23 -24.58 12.92
N LYS A 208 -6.79 -24.57 11.64
CA LYS A 208 -7.46 -23.85 10.55
C LYS A 208 -7.62 -22.36 10.88
N LEU A 209 -6.58 -21.76 11.46
CA LEU A 209 -6.49 -20.31 11.72
C LEU A 209 -6.39 -19.50 10.44
N PHE A 210 -5.79 -20.08 9.39
CA PHE A 210 -5.58 -19.44 8.10
C PHE A 210 -6.71 -19.84 7.14
N THR A 211 -7.50 -18.87 6.70
CA THR A 211 -8.59 -19.07 5.74
C THR A 211 -8.53 -18.06 4.61
N HIS A 212 -8.86 -18.50 3.41
CA HIS A 212 -9.07 -17.62 2.26
C HIS A 212 -10.30 -16.72 2.49
N LEU A 213 -10.55 -15.78 1.57
CA LEU A 213 -11.70 -14.87 1.60
C LEU A 213 -13.05 -15.60 1.61
N ASP A 214 -13.12 -16.76 0.96
CA ASP A 214 -14.30 -17.63 0.90
C ASP A 214 -14.52 -18.47 2.18
N GLY A 215 -13.63 -18.35 3.16
CA GLY A 215 -13.67 -19.11 4.41
C GLY A 215 -13.07 -20.52 4.32
N SER A 216 -12.59 -20.94 3.15
CA SER A 216 -11.88 -22.21 3.00
C SER A 216 -10.52 -22.16 3.70
N ALA A 217 -10.06 -23.29 4.23
CA ALA A 217 -8.78 -23.35 4.94
C ALA A 217 -7.61 -23.25 3.96
N ILE A 218 -6.62 -22.42 4.30
CA ILE A 218 -5.41 -22.27 3.50
C ILE A 218 -4.55 -23.52 3.66
N GLU A 219 -4.30 -24.21 2.55
CA GLU A 219 -3.42 -25.38 2.52
C GLU A 219 -2.11 -25.07 1.78
N PRO A 220 -0.94 -25.28 2.42
CA PRO A 220 0.34 -25.07 1.75
C PRO A 220 0.63 -26.17 0.74
N ILE A 221 1.31 -25.77 -0.34
CA ILE A 221 1.78 -26.67 -1.40
C ILE A 221 2.77 -27.66 -0.77
N ARG A 222 2.62 -28.96 -1.04
CA ARG A 222 3.57 -29.98 -0.58
C ARG A 222 4.46 -30.39 -1.73
N VAL A 223 5.75 -30.07 -1.64
CA VAL A 223 6.72 -30.32 -2.72
C VAL A 223 7.69 -31.44 -2.32
N GLY A 224 7.86 -32.40 -3.22
CA GLY A 224 8.84 -33.50 -3.14
C GLY A 224 8.42 -34.69 -2.27
N THR A 225 9.24 -35.75 -2.29
CA THR A 225 8.99 -37.05 -1.61
C THR A 225 8.85 -36.95 -0.10
N SER A 226 9.43 -35.89 0.50
CA SER A 226 9.33 -35.60 1.93
C SER A 226 8.08 -34.81 2.34
N GLY A 227 7.23 -34.40 1.39
CA GLY A 227 5.99 -33.67 1.66
C GLY A 227 6.20 -32.33 2.38
N ARG A 228 7.32 -31.64 2.10
CA ARG A 228 7.66 -30.38 2.77
C ARG A 228 6.69 -29.29 2.32
N ARG A 229 6.19 -28.52 3.28
CA ARG A 229 5.26 -27.41 3.06
C ARG A 229 5.99 -26.24 2.43
N ARG A 230 5.35 -25.66 1.43
CA ARG A 230 5.79 -24.50 0.68
C ARG A 230 4.65 -23.51 0.57
N PHE A 231 4.98 -22.23 0.71
CA PHE A 231 4.02 -21.14 0.72
C PHE A 231 4.38 -20.20 -0.43
N THR A 232 3.44 -19.83 -1.28
CA THR A 232 3.65 -18.78 -2.29
C THR A 232 3.42 -17.40 -1.66
N MET A 233 3.85 -16.33 -2.32
CA MET A 233 3.56 -14.97 -1.82
C MET A 233 2.07 -14.72 -1.65
N ALA A 234 1.24 -15.19 -2.61
CA ALA A 234 -0.21 -15.09 -2.52
C ALA A 234 -0.76 -15.76 -1.25
N VAL A 235 -0.29 -16.98 -0.97
CA VAL A 235 -0.67 -17.72 0.24
C VAL A 235 -0.26 -16.98 1.52
N LEU A 236 0.94 -16.40 1.56
CA LEU A 236 1.41 -15.63 2.73
C LEU A 236 0.59 -14.36 2.95
N ARG A 237 0.19 -13.66 1.88
CA ARG A 237 -0.71 -12.50 1.97
C ARG A 237 -2.08 -12.90 2.51
N ASP A 238 -2.65 -13.99 2.00
CA ASP A 238 -3.94 -14.51 2.47
C ASP A 238 -3.88 -14.94 3.95
N MET A 239 -2.78 -15.54 4.39
CA MET A 239 -2.55 -15.85 5.79
C MET A 239 -2.54 -14.60 6.66
N ALA A 240 -1.84 -13.53 6.24
CA ALA A 240 -1.80 -12.25 6.96
C ALA A 240 -3.19 -11.60 7.07
N LEU A 241 -3.93 -11.55 5.96
CA LEU A 241 -5.29 -11.02 5.91
C LEU A 241 -6.25 -11.85 6.77
N SER A 242 -6.09 -13.17 6.82
CA SER A 242 -6.86 -14.05 7.71
C SER A 242 -6.62 -13.71 9.19
N CYS A 243 -5.38 -13.46 9.59
CA CYS A 243 -5.04 -13.05 10.95
C CYS A 243 -5.68 -11.71 11.33
N TYR A 244 -5.69 -10.74 10.42
CA TYR A 244 -6.34 -9.45 10.64
C TYR A 244 -7.87 -9.58 10.78
N ARG A 245 -8.53 -10.30 9.86
CA ARG A 245 -10.00 -10.52 9.90
C ARG A 245 -10.47 -11.17 11.21
N ARG A 246 -9.62 -11.99 11.82
CA ARG A 246 -9.92 -12.71 13.08
C ARG A 246 -9.49 -11.95 14.33
N GLY A 247 -8.96 -10.73 14.19
CA GLY A 247 -8.48 -9.90 15.29
C GLY A 247 -7.19 -10.42 15.95
N ILE A 248 -6.45 -11.32 15.29
CA ILE A 248 -5.15 -11.80 15.76
C ILE A 248 -4.09 -10.72 15.51
N PHE A 249 -4.19 -10.01 14.40
CA PHE A 249 -3.35 -8.85 14.07
C PHE A 249 -4.12 -7.55 14.18
N SER A 250 -3.46 -6.52 14.72
CA SER A 250 -3.86 -5.13 14.51
C SER A 250 -3.60 -4.70 13.07
N GLN A 251 -4.13 -3.54 12.68
CA GLN A 251 -3.85 -2.96 11.37
C GLN A 251 -2.35 -2.71 11.17
N ASP A 252 -1.67 -2.13 12.16
CA ASP A 252 -0.22 -1.89 12.11
C ASP A 252 0.58 -3.17 11.91
N GLN A 253 0.18 -4.27 12.57
CA GLN A 253 0.84 -5.57 12.43
C GLN A 253 0.63 -6.17 11.03
N LEU A 254 -0.57 -6.00 10.46
CA LEU A 254 -0.85 -6.41 9.09
C LEU A 254 0.02 -5.62 8.10
N GLU A 255 0.07 -4.30 8.25
CA GLU A 255 0.87 -3.42 7.40
C GLU A 255 2.36 -3.77 7.47
N GLU A 256 2.89 -4.06 8.66
CA GLU A 256 4.28 -4.49 8.85
C GLU A 256 4.59 -5.80 8.10
N VAL A 257 3.73 -6.80 8.22
CA VAL A 257 3.91 -8.10 7.55
C VAL A 257 3.82 -7.93 6.03
N LEU A 258 2.83 -7.19 5.53
CA LEU A 258 2.67 -6.93 4.10
C LEU A 258 3.86 -6.15 3.52
N ALA A 259 4.38 -5.15 4.25
CA ALA A 259 5.57 -4.42 3.84
C ALA A 259 6.81 -5.33 3.72
N LYS A 260 7.01 -6.27 4.67
CA LYS A 260 8.10 -7.26 4.59
C LYS A 260 7.96 -8.18 3.38
N LEU A 261 6.74 -8.63 3.08
CA LEU A 261 6.46 -9.46 1.90
C LEU A 261 6.73 -8.69 0.60
N SER A 262 6.27 -7.45 0.48
CA SER A 262 6.52 -6.61 -0.71
C SER A 262 8.00 -6.30 -0.90
N LEU A 263 8.75 -6.01 0.17
CA LEU A 263 10.20 -5.81 0.08
C LEU A 263 10.93 -7.07 -0.42
N ALA A 264 10.52 -8.25 0.03
CA ALA A 264 11.08 -9.51 -0.44
C ALA A 264 10.76 -9.80 -1.91
N GLU A 265 9.57 -9.41 -2.39
CA GLU A 265 9.18 -9.53 -3.79
C GLU A 265 10.00 -8.60 -4.69
N ILE A 266 10.19 -7.34 -4.27
CA ILE A 266 11.03 -6.37 -5.00
C ILE A 266 12.48 -6.83 -5.05
N ALA A 267 13.04 -7.29 -3.92
CA ALA A 267 14.40 -7.82 -3.87
C ALA A 267 14.57 -9.03 -4.80
N GLN A 268 13.53 -9.86 -4.93
CA GLN A 268 13.54 -11.01 -5.82
C GLN A 268 13.53 -10.59 -7.29
N LEU A 269 12.63 -9.68 -7.68
CA LEU A 269 12.57 -9.16 -9.05
C LEU A 269 13.90 -8.53 -9.45
N ALA A 270 14.54 -7.78 -8.55
CA ALA A 270 15.85 -7.20 -8.78
C ALA A 270 16.94 -8.27 -8.99
N ALA A 271 16.92 -9.35 -8.20
CA ALA A 271 17.87 -10.46 -8.33
C ALA A 271 17.69 -11.22 -9.66
N ASP A 272 16.45 -11.46 -10.08
CA ASP A 272 16.15 -12.15 -11.33
C ASP A 272 16.56 -11.31 -12.56
N LEU A 273 16.40 -9.98 -12.47
CA LEU A 273 16.84 -9.06 -13.50
C LEU A 273 18.38 -9.03 -13.60
N ALA A 274 19.08 -9.00 -12.47
CA ALA A 274 20.54 -9.09 -12.43
C ALA A 274 21.08 -10.44 -12.97
N ALA A 275 20.36 -11.55 -12.70
CA ALA A 275 20.71 -12.86 -13.25
C ALA A 275 20.56 -12.90 -14.77
N LYS A 276 19.48 -12.31 -15.32
CA LYS A 276 19.26 -12.19 -16.77
C LYS A 276 20.34 -11.34 -17.44
N GLU A 277 20.72 -10.21 -16.83
CA GLU A 277 21.83 -9.37 -17.34
C GLU A 277 23.17 -10.11 -17.35
N THR A 278 23.46 -10.87 -16.29
CA THR A 278 24.69 -11.66 -16.19
C THR A 278 24.72 -12.76 -17.27
N ALA A 279 23.60 -13.44 -17.51
CA ALA A 279 23.47 -14.42 -18.58
C ALA A 279 23.64 -13.78 -19.97
N ALA A 280 23.03 -12.62 -20.22
CA ALA A 280 23.18 -11.89 -21.47
C ALA A 280 24.64 -11.46 -21.72
N LYS A 281 25.36 -11.02 -20.67
CA LYS A 281 26.77 -10.67 -20.73
C LYS A 281 27.66 -11.89 -21.03
N ALA A 282 27.36 -13.04 -20.43
CA ALA A 282 28.07 -14.29 -20.70
C ALA A 282 27.89 -14.75 -22.16
N ILE A 283 26.67 -14.66 -22.70
CA ILE A 283 26.36 -14.95 -24.10
C ILE A 283 27.13 -14.01 -25.04
N ARG A 284 27.12 -12.71 -24.78
CA ARG A 284 27.83 -11.70 -25.59
C ARG A 284 29.35 -11.93 -25.61
N THR A 285 29.92 -12.33 -24.47
CA THR A 285 31.36 -12.64 -24.33
C THR A 285 31.72 -13.90 -25.12
N THR A 286 30.89 -14.95 -25.01
CA THR A 286 31.08 -16.22 -25.73
C THR A 286 30.98 -16.02 -27.25
N LEU A 287 30.02 -15.23 -27.72
CA LEU A 287 29.86 -14.88 -29.13
C LEU A 287 31.07 -14.09 -29.65
N SER A 288 31.56 -13.11 -28.89
CA SER A 288 32.74 -12.32 -29.27
C SER A 288 34.00 -13.20 -29.41
N GLY A 289 34.21 -14.15 -28.48
CA GLY A 289 35.33 -15.08 -28.56
C GLY A 289 35.27 -16.00 -29.79
N LYS A 290 34.08 -16.53 -30.12
CA LYS A 290 33.86 -17.34 -31.33
C LYS A 290 34.10 -16.55 -32.61
N ILE A 291 33.70 -15.28 -32.66
CA ILE A 291 33.93 -14.40 -33.82
C ILE A 291 35.42 -14.15 -34.05
N VAL A 292 36.21 -13.93 -32.99
CA VAL A 292 37.66 -13.74 -33.10
C VAL A 292 38.35 -15.01 -33.58
N GLN A 293 38.06 -16.17 -32.98
CA GLN A 293 38.62 -17.46 -33.42
C GLN A 293 38.30 -17.77 -34.89
N ALA A 294 37.07 -17.50 -35.33
CA ALA A 294 36.69 -17.76 -36.70
C ALA A 294 37.37 -16.79 -37.69
N LYS A 295 37.64 -15.54 -37.27
CA LYS A 295 38.42 -14.57 -38.05
C LYS A 295 39.89 -14.99 -38.19
N ASP A 296 40.50 -15.50 -37.11
CA ASP A 296 41.88 -15.98 -37.10
C ASP A 296 42.05 -17.27 -37.94
N ALA A 297 40.99 -18.09 -38.05
CA ALA A 297 40.95 -19.26 -38.92
C ALA A 297 40.75 -18.92 -40.41
N GLY A 298 40.67 -17.64 -40.78
CA GLY A 298 40.50 -17.20 -42.17
C GLY A 298 39.12 -17.49 -42.76
N LEU A 299 38.11 -17.77 -41.91
CA LEU A 299 36.75 -18.03 -42.37
C LEU A 299 36.13 -16.74 -42.91
N SER A 300 35.53 -16.84 -44.11
CA SER A 300 34.74 -15.75 -44.69
C SER A 300 33.65 -15.31 -43.72
N SER A 301 33.35 -14.01 -43.67
CA SER A 301 32.34 -13.38 -42.80
C SER A 301 31.00 -14.12 -42.81
N TYR A 302 30.69 -14.77 -43.94
CA TYR A 302 29.50 -15.57 -44.16
C TYR A 302 29.52 -16.93 -43.41
N ALA A 303 30.67 -17.58 -43.33
CA ALA A 303 30.84 -18.85 -42.60
C ALA A 303 30.76 -18.62 -41.09
N ILE A 304 31.31 -17.51 -40.59
CA ILE A 304 31.25 -17.10 -39.17
C ILE A 304 29.80 -16.86 -38.73
N ALA A 305 29.00 -16.17 -39.56
CA ALA A 305 27.60 -15.91 -39.25
C ALA A 305 26.74 -17.18 -39.26
N LYS A 306 27.05 -18.13 -40.14
CA LYS A 306 26.36 -19.42 -40.23
C LYS A 306 26.66 -20.32 -39.03
N GLU A 307 27.90 -20.33 -38.53
CA GLU A 307 28.27 -21.05 -37.30
C GLU A 307 27.68 -20.42 -36.02
N ALA A 308 27.47 -19.10 -36.02
CA ALA A 308 26.83 -18.38 -34.92
C ALA A 308 25.29 -18.46 -34.92
N GLY A 309 24.67 -19.21 -35.84
CA GLY A 309 23.21 -19.39 -35.92
C GLY A 309 22.44 -18.18 -36.45
N LEU A 310 23.11 -17.21 -37.07
CA LEU A 310 22.49 -16.00 -37.62
C LEU A 310 22.05 -16.24 -39.08
N SER A 311 20.75 -16.20 -39.33
CA SER A 311 20.18 -16.34 -40.69
C SER A 311 20.62 -15.20 -41.61
N GLN A 312 20.81 -15.51 -42.90
CA GLN A 312 21.43 -14.67 -43.94
C GLN A 312 20.92 -13.22 -44.09
N PRO A 313 19.65 -12.86 -43.82
CA PRO A 313 19.21 -11.47 -44.00
C PRO A 313 19.91 -10.47 -43.08
N ARG A 314 20.28 -10.87 -41.85
CA ARG A 314 20.91 -9.98 -40.85
C ARG A 314 22.38 -9.69 -41.14
N VAL A 315 23.09 -10.60 -41.79
CA VAL A 315 24.53 -10.47 -42.10
C VAL A 315 24.79 -9.40 -43.15
N MET A 316 23.87 -9.26 -44.12
CA MET A 316 23.96 -8.25 -45.17
C MET A 316 23.72 -6.83 -44.65
N GLN A 317 22.86 -6.63 -43.64
CA GLN A 317 22.60 -5.29 -43.08
C GLN A 317 23.80 -4.75 -42.26
N ILE A 318 24.48 -5.60 -41.48
CA ILE A 318 25.65 -5.18 -40.70
C ILE A 318 26.86 -4.86 -41.59
N ILE A 319 27.04 -5.60 -42.69
CA ILE A 319 28.12 -5.33 -43.66
C ILE A 319 27.84 -4.05 -44.47
N LYS A 320 26.57 -3.71 -44.72
CA LYS A 320 26.20 -2.47 -45.43
C LYS A 320 26.41 -1.21 -44.58
N GLY A 321 26.07 -1.26 -43.29
CA GLY A 321 26.29 -0.13 -42.37
C GLY A 321 27.76 0.19 -42.08
N SER A 322 28.65 -0.81 -42.11
CA SER A 322 30.09 -0.59 -41.90
C SER A 322 30.82 0.02 -43.11
N LYS A 323 30.19 0.04 -44.29
CA LYS A 323 30.72 0.69 -45.50
C LYS A 323 30.32 2.17 -45.64
N GLU A 324 29.38 2.65 -44.83
CA GLU A 324 28.93 4.06 -44.87
C GLU A 324 29.65 4.95 -43.85
N HIS A 325 30.55 4.39 -43.04
CA HIS A 325 31.38 5.12 -42.06
C HIS A 325 32.89 4.89 -42.20
N ALA A 326 33.35 4.50 -43.40
CA ALA A 326 34.76 4.44 -43.77
C ALA A 326 35.03 5.32 -44.99
#